data_AF-A0A2H8U0J2-F1
#
_entry.id   AF-A0A2H8U0J2-F1
#
_cell.length_a   1.000
_cell.length_b   1.000
_cell.length_c   1.000
_cell.angle_alpha   90.00
_cell.angle_beta   90.00
_cell.angle_gamma   90.00
#
_symmetry.space_group_name_H-M   'P 1'
#
loop_
_entity.id
_entity.type
_entity.pdbx_description
1 polymer ?
#
loop_
_entity_poly.entity_id
_entity_poly.type
_entity_poly.pdbx_seq_one_letter_code
_entity_poly.pdbx_strand_id
1 'polypeptide(L)'
;MAFNVDTPFSVMADWSWNEVCKYAREAAVFLDDYAAESLHWHGGCILLYRAGAKSVKELSSFESGNPKDRRCLLVIGKPVDELVVAIVRDVLNNSNFKYCRFVAGCGFESYSVENLENELCKIISAKYEDGTVDVMDIPISLTCLSPTLFLVPHLQDIPLLIEVCYNI
;
A
#
# COMPACT_ATOMS: atom_id res chain seq x y z
N MET A 1 -5.37 27.02 -12.94
CA MET A 1 -6.07 26.59 -14.17
C MET A 1 -5.58 25.19 -14.46
N ALA A 2 -6.31 24.18 -14.00
CA ALA A 2 -5.93 22.77 -14.22
C ALA A 2 -6.36 22.41 -15.65
N PHE A 3 -5.41 22.00 -16.48
CA PHE A 3 -5.72 21.37 -17.75
C PHE A 3 -6.30 20.00 -17.45
N ASN A 4 -7.62 19.94 -17.27
CA ASN A 4 -8.32 18.69 -17.04
C ASN A 4 -8.50 17.98 -18.39
N VAL A 5 -7.44 17.27 -18.78
CA VAL A 5 -7.53 16.21 -19.78
C VAL A 5 -7.38 14.94 -18.97
N ASP A 6 -8.51 14.33 -18.59
CA ASP A 6 -8.53 13.06 -17.90
C ASP A 6 -7.86 12.02 -18.81
N THR A 7 -6.64 11.62 -18.48
CA THR A 7 -5.96 10.54 -19.18
C THR A 7 -6.24 9.23 -18.46
N PRO A 8 -6.16 8.07 -19.15
CA PRO A 8 -6.37 6.79 -18.50
C PRO A 8 -5.52 6.61 -17.24
N PHE A 9 -4.30 7.15 -17.25
CA PHE A 9 -3.37 7.11 -16.14
C PHE A 9 -3.74 8.04 -14.98
N SER A 10 -4.25 9.26 -15.25
CA SER A 10 -4.72 10.14 -14.16
C SER A 10 -5.96 9.58 -13.50
N VAL A 11 -6.89 9.01 -14.29
CA VAL A 11 -8.08 8.33 -13.76
C VAL A 11 -7.68 7.12 -12.91
N MET A 12 -6.67 6.35 -13.35
CA MET A 12 -6.18 5.21 -12.57
C MET A 12 -5.53 5.65 -11.26
N ALA A 13 -4.66 6.67 -11.28
CA ALA A 13 -4.02 7.19 -10.07
C ALA A 13 -5.06 7.70 -9.06
N ASP A 14 -6.04 8.47 -9.54
CA ASP A 14 -7.15 8.96 -8.73
C ASP A 14 -7.98 7.80 -8.16
N TRP A 15 -8.32 6.81 -8.98
CA TRP A 15 -9.06 5.65 -8.52
C TRP A 15 -8.28 4.87 -7.46
N SER A 16 -6.99 4.59 -7.68
CA SER A 16 -6.15 3.81 -6.78
C SER A 16 -6.07 4.43 -5.39
N TRP A 17 -5.76 5.72 -5.28
CA TRP A 17 -5.67 6.39 -3.98
C TRP A 17 -7.04 6.60 -3.33
N ASN A 18 -8.10 6.81 -4.11
CA ASN A 18 -9.46 6.80 -3.59
C ASN A 18 -9.85 5.43 -3.01
N GLU A 19 -9.44 4.34 -3.66
CA GLU A 19 -9.68 2.98 -3.18
C GLU A 19 -8.93 2.72 -1.87
N VAL A 20 -7.64 3.05 -1.80
CA VAL A 20 -6.83 2.95 -0.56
C VAL A 20 -7.46 3.76 0.57
N CYS A 21 -7.96 4.97 0.28
CA CYS A 21 -8.58 5.83 1.30
C CYS A 21 -9.82 5.20 1.94
N LYS A 22 -10.57 4.33 1.26
CA LYS A 22 -11.73 3.62 1.85
C LYS A 22 -11.34 2.78 3.08
N TYR A 23 -10.06 2.44 3.18
CA TYR A 23 -9.52 1.54 4.18
C TYR A 23 -8.72 2.23 5.29
N ALA A 24 -8.49 3.54 5.17
CA ALA A 24 -7.70 4.31 6.13
C ALA A 24 -8.43 4.59 7.45
N ARG A 25 -9.77 4.50 7.47
CA ARG A 25 -10.58 4.87 8.65
C ARG A 25 -10.19 4.07 9.90
N GLU A 26 -9.76 4.82 10.92
CA GLU A 26 -9.30 4.34 12.22
C GLU A 26 -8.02 3.48 12.19
N ALA A 27 -7.34 3.42 11.04
CA ALA A 27 -6.13 2.64 10.86
C ALA A 27 -4.87 3.42 11.24
N ALA A 28 -3.89 2.72 11.79
CA ALA A 28 -2.49 3.13 11.70
C ALA A 28 -1.98 2.73 10.31
N VAL A 29 -1.63 3.72 9.48
CA VAL A 29 -1.18 3.51 8.11
C VAL A 29 0.35 3.46 8.07
N PHE A 30 0.91 2.47 7.38
CA PHE A 30 2.34 2.35 7.13
C PHE A 30 2.59 2.32 5.63
N LEU A 31 3.54 3.14 5.17
CA LEU A 31 3.89 3.30 3.76
C LEU A 31 5.38 2.96 3.58
N ASP A 32 5.72 2.21 2.55
CA ASP A 32 7.10 2.23 2.07
C ASP A 32 7.42 3.56 1.37
N ASP A 33 8.68 3.76 1.02
CA ASP A 33 9.18 4.94 0.32
C ASP A 33 8.47 5.18 -1.02
N TYR A 34 8.23 4.12 -1.80
CA TYR A 34 7.52 4.19 -3.08
C TYR A 34 6.07 4.64 -2.94
N ALA A 35 5.30 4.05 -2.02
CA ALA A 35 3.93 4.46 -1.74
C ALA A 35 3.88 5.88 -1.16
N ALA A 36 4.85 6.26 -0.32
CA ALA A 36 4.94 7.60 0.24
C ALA A 36 5.21 8.66 -0.84
N GLU A 37 6.11 8.38 -1.79
CA GLU A 37 6.37 9.27 -2.94
C GLU A 37 5.13 9.39 -3.84
N SER A 38 4.50 8.27 -4.21
CA SER A 38 3.27 8.31 -5.02
C SER A 38 2.16 9.10 -4.32
N LEU A 39 1.99 8.90 -3.02
CA LEU A 39 1.02 9.64 -2.23
C LEU A 39 1.35 11.14 -2.23
N HIS A 40 2.61 11.50 -2.03
CA HIS A 40 3.07 12.89 -2.01
C HIS A 40 2.65 13.63 -3.28
N TRP A 41 2.86 13.01 -4.45
CA TRP A 41 2.54 13.60 -5.74
C TRP A 41 1.04 13.60 -6.07
N HIS A 42 0.25 12.67 -5.52
CA HIS A 42 -1.19 12.62 -5.75
C HIS A 42 -1.99 13.62 -4.88
N GLY A 43 -1.55 13.88 -3.65
CA GLY A 43 -2.21 14.84 -2.76
C GLY A 43 -1.72 14.86 -1.32
N GLY A 44 -0.73 14.03 -1.01
CA GLY A 44 -0.04 13.95 0.28
C GLY A 44 -0.82 13.20 1.36
N CYS A 45 -0.18 13.04 2.52
CA CYS A 45 -0.71 12.29 3.65
C CYS A 45 -2.04 12.87 4.21
N ILE A 46 -2.37 14.12 3.89
CA ILE A 46 -3.65 14.74 4.27
C ILE A 46 -4.86 13.97 3.70
N LEU A 47 -4.71 13.28 2.57
CA LEU A 47 -5.77 12.42 2.02
C LEU A 47 -6.12 11.28 2.98
N LEU A 48 -5.12 10.59 3.52
CA LEU A 48 -5.30 9.51 4.49
C LEU A 48 -5.90 10.02 5.80
N TYR A 49 -5.44 11.18 6.30
CA TYR A 49 -6.01 11.77 7.51
C TYR A 49 -7.47 12.20 7.32
N ARG A 50 -7.81 12.79 6.17
CA ARG A 50 -9.21 13.12 5.82
C ARG A 50 -10.09 11.88 5.70
N ALA A 51 -9.51 10.76 5.25
CA ALA A 51 -10.17 9.46 5.24
C ALA A 51 -10.28 8.79 6.62
N GLY A 52 -9.70 9.40 7.66
CA GLY A 52 -9.82 8.96 9.05
C GLY A 52 -8.65 8.12 9.57
N ALA A 53 -7.49 8.14 8.91
CA ALA A 53 -6.27 7.54 9.46
C ALA A 53 -5.92 8.14 10.83
N LYS A 54 -5.52 7.30 11.77
CA LYS A 54 -5.05 7.74 13.10
C LYS A 54 -3.60 8.21 13.07
N SER A 55 -2.78 7.55 12.25
CA SER A 55 -1.39 7.88 12.03
C SER A 55 -0.98 7.45 10.63
N VAL A 56 0.01 8.15 10.07
CA VAL A 56 0.72 7.75 8.85
C VAL A 56 2.19 7.67 9.22
N LYS A 57 2.81 6.52 8.98
CA LYS A 57 4.17 6.18 9.39
C LYS A 57 4.94 5.57 8.23
N GLU A 58 6.26 5.65 8.31
CA GLU A 58 7.14 4.85 7.47
C GLU A 58 6.99 3.36 7.84
N LEU A 59 7.04 2.50 6.84
CA LEU A 59 7.13 1.07 7.02
C LEU A 59 8.59 0.70 7.35
N SER A 60 8.82 0.36 8.61
CA SER A 60 10.14 0.02 9.13
C SER A 60 10.03 -0.98 10.28
N SER A 61 11.00 -1.89 10.41
CA SER A 61 11.03 -2.87 11.52
C SER A 61 11.08 -2.22 12.91
N PHE A 62 11.45 -0.94 12.98
CA PHE A 62 11.51 -0.17 14.23
C PHE A 62 10.20 0.58 14.54
N GLU A 63 9.23 0.55 13.63
CA GLU A 63 7.94 1.20 13.81
C GLU A 63 6.86 0.23 14.32
N SER A 64 5.86 0.80 14.99
CA SER A 64 4.71 0.05 15.53
C SER A 64 3.47 0.93 15.69
N GLY A 65 2.29 0.31 15.78
CA GLY A 65 1.04 1.00 16.10
C GLY A 65 1.00 1.47 17.55
N ASN A 66 0.10 2.41 17.85
CA ASN A 66 -0.18 2.73 19.25
C ASN A 66 -0.80 1.49 19.94
N PRO A 67 -0.58 1.27 21.25
CA PRO A 67 -1.22 0.15 21.97
C PRO A 67 -2.75 0.08 21.86
N LYS A 68 -3.42 1.21 21.59
CA LYS A 68 -4.87 1.30 21.38
C LYS A 68 -5.32 1.07 19.94
N ASP A 69 -4.39 0.99 18.98
CA ASP A 69 -4.74 0.78 17.59
C ASP A 69 -5.09 -0.67 17.32
N ARG A 70 -6.26 -0.86 16.69
CA ARG A 70 -6.80 -2.18 16.35
C ARG A 70 -6.78 -2.47 14.87
N ARG A 71 -6.56 -1.45 14.05
CA ARG A 71 -6.57 -1.54 12.58
C ARG A 71 -5.24 -1.05 12.07
N CYS A 72 -4.64 -1.78 11.14
CA CYS A 72 -3.55 -1.28 10.33
C CYS A 72 -3.88 -1.36 8.84
N LEU A 73 -3.30 -0.42 8.10
CA LEU A 73 -3.28 -0.40 6.66
C LEU A 73 -1.82 -0.32 6.23
N LEU A 74 -1.32 -1.39 5.62
CA LEU A 74 0.02 -1.49 5.08
C LEU A 74 -0.10 -1.23 3.58
N VAL A 75 0.62 -0.24 3.06
CA VAL A 75 0.58 0.12 1.64
C VAL A 75 2.00 0.07 1.08
N ILE A 76 2.22 -0.85 0.15
CA ILE A 76 3.54 -1.16 -0.39
C ILE A 76 3.55 -0.75 -1.87
N GLY A 77 4.35 0.25 -2.23
CA GLY A 77 4.49 0.72 -3.60
C GLY A 77 5.46 -0.11 -4.43
N LYS A 78 6.43 -0.79 -3.80
CA LYS A 78 7.43 -1.64 -4.48
C LYS A 78 6.98 -3.11 -4.62
N PRO A 79 7.66 -3.92 -5.44
CA PRO A 79 7.40 -5.35 -5.50
C PRO A 79 7.52 -6.01 -4.12
N VAL A 80 6.54 -6.87 -3.80
CA VAL A 80 6.56 -7.59 -2.54
C VAL A 80 7.58 -8.72 -2.61
N ASP A 81 8.62 -8.61 -1.78
CA ASP A 81 9.69 -9.60 -1.60
C ASP A 81 9.78 -10.07 -0.14
N GLU A 82 10.67 -11.03 0.13
CA GLU A 82 10.89 -11.56 1.48
C GLU A 82 11.30 -10.49 2.51
N LEU A 83 11.99 -9.42 2.07
CA LEU A 83 12.42 -8.34 2.95
C LEU A 83 11.22 -7.48 3.38
N VAL A 84 10.33 -7.13 2.44
CA VAL A 84 9.07 -6.44 2.75
C VAL A 84 8.25 -7.26 3.74
N VAL A 85 8.12 -8.56 3.50
CA VAL A 85 7.35 -9.45 4.38
C VAL A 85 8.00 -9.53 5.77
N ALA A 86 9.32 -9.57 5.87
CA ALA A 86 10.03 -9.52 7.16
C ALA A 86 9.76 -8.22 7.92
N ILE A 87 9.83 -7.06 7.25
CA ILE A 87 9.54 -5.75 7.88
C ILE A 87 8.09 -5.68 8.36
N VAL A 88 7.14 -6.13 7.53
CA VAL A 88 5.72 -6.18 7.89
C VAL A 88 5.49 -7.08 9.10
N ARG A 89 6.15 -8.24 9.14
CA ARG A 89 6.10 -9.16 10.28
C ARG A 89 6.58 -8.47 11.57
N ASP A 90 7.67 -7.73 11.51
CA ASP A 90 8.20 -6.98 12.66
C ASP A 90 7.20 -5.93 13.15
N VAL A 91 6.64 -5.12 12.24
CA VAL A 91 5.61 -4.12 12.55
C VAL A 91 4.39 -4.78 13.20
N LEU A 92 3.87 -5.86 12.61
CA LEU A 92 2.71 -6.56 13.14
C LEU A 92 3.00 -7.19 14.50
N ASN A 93 4.16 -7.83 14.68
CA ASN A 93 4.57 -8.44 15.94
C ASN A 93 4.73 -7.42 17.07
N ASN A 94 5.26 -6.24 16.77
CA ASN A 94 5.44 -5.15 17.73
C ASN A 94 4.17 -4.30 17.97
N SER A 95 3.07 -4.61 17.27
CA SER A 95 1.80 -3.86 17.36
C SER A 95 0.66 -4.68 17.95
N ASN A 96 -0.47 -4.03 18.22
CA ASN A 96 -1.65 -4.65 18.84
C ASN A 96 -2.89 -4.71 17.92
N PHE A 97 -2.63 -4.90 16.62
CA PHE A 97 -3.66 -4.90 15.58
C PHE A 97 -4.48 -6.19 15.58
N LYS A 98 -5.79 -6.02 15.37
CA LYS A 98 -6.77 -7.09 15.19
C LYS A 98 -7.20 -7.22 13.73
N TYR A 99 -7.20 -6.11 13.00
CA TYR A 99 -7.56 -6.05 11.59
C TYR A 99 -6.35 -5.53 10.81
N CYS A 100 -5.86 -6.33 9.87
CA CYS A 100 -4.74 -5.99 9.01
C CYS A 100 -5.21 -5.92 7.57
N ARG A 101 -4.93 -4.81 6.89
CA ARG A 101 -5.11 -4.72 5.44
C ARG A 101 -3.79 -4.43 4.78
N PHE A 102 -3.48 -5.22 3.75
CA PHE A 102 -2.25 -5.10 2.98
C PHE A 102 -2.58 -4.75 1.54
N VAL A 103 -2.04 -3.63 1.05
CA VAL A 103 -2.17 -3.17 -0.33
C VAL A 103 -0.83 -3.34 -1.02
N ALA A 104 -0.78 -4.18 -2.06
CA ALA A 104 0.32 -4.23 -3.01
C ALA A 104 0.08 -3.23 -4.15
N GLY A 105 1.06 -2.39 -4.41
CA GLY A 105 1.02 -1.28 -5.36
C GLY A 105 1.60 -1.57 -6.74
N CYS A 106 2.38 -2.64 -6.83
CA CYS A 106 3.08 -3.08 -8.04
C CYS A 106 2.91 -4.60 -8.25
N GLY A 107 1.83 -5.18 -7.71
CA GLY A 107 1.55 -6.61 -7.78
C GLY A 107 2.45 -7.51 -6.92
N PHE A 108 2.33 -8.81 -7.16
CA PHE A 108 2.87 -9.90 -6.34
C PHE A 108 3.88 -10.78 -7.11
N GLU A 109 4.69 -10.19 -7.97
CA GLU A 109 5.49 -10.95 -8.95
C GLU A 109 6.49 -11.94 -8.34
N SER A 110 7.02 -11.61 -7.16
CA SER A 110 8.04 -12.42 -6.49
C SER A 110 7.54 -13.16 -5.25
N TYR A 111 6.26 -12.97 -4.87
CA TYR A 111 5.74 -13.50 -3.62
C TYR A 111 4.27 -13.92 -3.75
N SER A 112 3.94 -15.16 -3.41
CA SER A 112 2.56 -15.67 -3.51
C SER A 112 1.61 -14.92 -2.57
N VAL A 113 0.51 -14.40 -3.12
CA VAL A 113 -0.58 -13.75 -2.36
C VAL A 113 -1.10 -14.66 -1.25
N GLU A 114 -1.31 -15.94 -1.57
CA GLU A 114 -1.80 -16.94 -0.61
C GLU A 114 -0.80 -17.16 0.53
N ASN A 115 0.50 -17.21 0.22
CA ASN A 115 1.52 -17.33 1.26
C ASN A 115 1.53 -16.11 2.16
N LEU A 116 1.43 -14.91 1.58
CA LEU A 116 1.42 -13.66 2.34
C LEU A 116 0.22 -13.62 3.27
N GLU A 117 -0.97 -13.85 2.73
CA GLU A 117 -2.21 -13.84 3.51
C GLU A 117 -2.16 -14.87 4.64
N ASN A 118 -1.67 -16.08 4.38
CA ASN A 118 -1.49 -17.11 5.40
C ASN A 118 -0.49 -16.70 6.49
N GLU A 119 0.62 -16.06 6.14
CA GLU A 119 1.60 -15.58 7.12
C GLU A 119 1.02 -14.46 8.00
N LEU A 120 0.40 -13.45 7.38
CA LEU A 120 -0.21 -12.35 8.10
C LEU A 120 -1.36 -12.86 9.00
N CYS A 121 -2.18 -13.80 8.50
CA CYS A 121 -3.23 -14.45 9.27
C CYS A 121 -2.67 -15.12 10.52
N LYS A 122 -1.59 -15.91 10.40
CA LYS A 122 -0.96 -16.57 11.56
C LYS A 122 -0.52 -15.57 12.63
N ILE A 123 0.07 -14.44 12.23
CA ILE A 123 0.53 -13.40 13.16
C ILE A 123 -0.65 -12.76 13.90
N ILE A 124 -1.71 -12.41 13.16
CA ILE A 124 -2.90 -11.77 13.73
C ILE A 124 -3.68 -12.76 14.62
N SER A 125 -3.88 -14.00 14.17
CA SER A 125 -4.58 -15.05 14.92
C SER A 125 -3.85 -15.48 16.19
N ALA A 126 -2.52 -15.32 16.26
CA ALA A 126 -1.77 -15.54 17.50
C ALA A 126 -2.12 -14.53 18.61
N LYS A 127 -2.70 -13.38 18.24
CA LYS A 127 -3.09 -12.29 19.17
C LYS A 127 -4.61 -12.21 19.36
N TYR A 128 -5.37 -12.46 18.30
CA TYR A 128 -6.84 -12.33 18.26
C TYR A 128 -7.44 -13.47 17.45
N GLU A 129 -8.22 -14.34 18.11
CA GLU A 129 -8.90 -15.47 17.45
C GLU A 129 -9.83 -15.02 16.31
N ASP A 130 -10.48 -13.86 16.48
CA ASP A 130 -11.39 -13.25 15.50
C ASP A 130 -10.74 -12.08 14.72
N GLY A 131 -9.41 -12.06 14.64
CA GLY A 131 -8.68 -11.11 13.82
C GLY A 131 -8.83 -11.40 12.32
N THR A 132 -8.73 -10.37 11.48
CA THR A 132 -8.89 -10.51 10.03
C THR A 132 -7.71 -9.92 9.28
N VAL A 133 -7.42 -10.52 8.13
CA VAL A 133 -6.43 -10.04 7.18
C VAL A 133 -7.10 -9.95 5.82
N ASP A 134 -6.91 -8.82 5.15
CA ASP A 134 -7.28 -8.65 3.74
C ASP A 134 -6.03 -8.26 2.96
N VAL A 135 -5.72 -9.01 1.90
CA VAL A 135 -4.65 -8.70 0.95
C VAL A 135 -5.27 -8.27 -0.37
N MET A 136 -4.81 -7.16 -0.93
CA MET A 136 -5.36 -6.58 -2.16
C MET A 136 -4.28 -6.00 -3.06
N ASP A 137 -4.54 -6.03 -4.35
CA ASP A 137 -3.72 -5.43 -5.38
C ASP A 137 -4.40 -4.15 -5.87
N ILE A 138 -3.77 -3.00 -5.62
CA ILE A 138 -4.25 -1.68 -6.06
C ILE A 138 -3.06 -0.95 -6.69
N PRO A 139 -3.04 -0.66 -8.00
CA PRO A 139 -1.93 -0.05 -8.71
C PRO A 139 -1.71 1.42 -8.29
N ILE A 140 -1.03 1.64 -7.16
CA ILE A 140 -0.66 2.95 -6.63
C ILE A 140 0.71 3.42 -7.11
N SER A 141 1.46 2.58 -7.83
CA SER A 141 2.81 2.88 -8.31
C SER A 141 2.87 4.02 -9.34
N LEU A 142 1.74 4.40 -9.93
CA LEU A 142 1.68 5.45 -10.94
C LEU A 142 1.24 6.79 -10.35
N THR A 143 1.96 7.87 -10.68
CA THR A 143 1.51 9.23 -10.34
C THR A 143 1.60 10.18 -11.51
N CYS A 144 0.57 10.98 -11.73
CA CYS A 144 0.52 11.95 -12.84
C CYS A 144 0.93 13.35 -12.37
N LEU A 145 1.95 13.93 -13.01
CA LEU A 145 2.34 15.34 -12.84
C LEU A 145 1.61 16.24 -13.84
N SER A 146 1.26 15.70 -15.00
CA SER A 146 0.46 16.34 -16.02
C SER A 146 -0.28 15.28 -16.86
N PRO A 147 -1.21 15.67 -17.75
CA PRO A 147 -1.86 14.73 -18.65
C PRO A 147 -0.90 13.87 -19.48
N THR A 148 0.32 14.36 -19.75
CA THR A 148 1.31 13.67 -20.60
C THR A 148 2.58 13.26 -19.85
N LEU A 149 2.68 13.53 -18.54
CA LEU A 149 3.86 13.24 -17.74
C LEU A 149 3.45 12.47 -16.48
N PHE A 150 3.98 11.27 -16.35
CA PHE A 150 3.76 10.41 -15.21
C PHE A 150 5.10 9.95 -14.62
N LEU A 151 5.08 9.79 -13.31
CA LEU A 151 6.12 9.14 -12.52
C LEU A 151 5.70 7.69 -12.33
N VAL A 152 6.68 6.81 -12.51
CA VAL A 152 6.61 5.40 -12.15
C VAL A 152 7.75 5.13 -11.17
N PRO A 153 7.70 4.03 -10.40
CA PRO A 153 8.80 3.61 -9.55
C PRO A 153 10.09 3.49 -10.36
N HIS A 154 11.23 3.51 -9.66
CA HIS A 154 12.52 3.34 -10.28
C HIS A 154 12.56 2.06 -11.14
N LEU A 155 13.10 2.17 -12.37
CA LEU A 155 13.02 1.10 -13.39
C LEU A 155 13.67 -0.23 -12.95
N GLN A 156 14.62 -0.18 -11.99
CA GLN A 156 15.23 -1.39 -11.43
C GLN A 156 14.26 -2.23 -10.60
N ASP A 157 13.19 -1.59 -10.11
CA ASP A 157 12.17 -2.17 -9.24
C ASP A 157 10.84 -2.37 -9.99
N ILE A 158 10.81 -2.04 -11.29
CA ILE A 158 9.75 -2.46 -12.20
C ILE A 158 10.11 -3.86 -12.65
N PRO A 159 9.47 -4.93 -12.13
CA PRO A 159 9.49 -6.18 -12.89
C PRO A 159 8.95 -5.86 -14.29
N LEU A 160 9.52 -6.45 -15.33
CA LEU A 160 9.28 -6.12 -16.74
C LEU A 160 7.78 -6.09 -17.11
N LEU A 161 7.05 -5.03 -16.75
CA LEU A 161 5.65 -4.77 -17.11
C LEU A 161 5.49 -4.60 -18.64
N ILE A 162 6.61 -4.60 -19.38
CA ILE A 162 6.68 -4.46 -20.82
C ILE A 162 6.35 -5.79 -21.55
N GLU A 163 6.40 -6.96 -20.89
CA GLU A 163 6.11 -8.22 -21.61
C GLU A 163 4.61 -8.52 -21.82
N VAL A 164 3.68 -7.85 -21.13
CA VAL A 164 2.24 -8.22 -21.19
C VAL A 164 1.41 -7.29 -22.08
N CYS A 165 1.92 -6.13 -22.52
CA CYS A 165 1.17 -5.21 -23.39
C CYS A 165 1.33 -5.44 -24.90
N TYR A 166 2.05 -6.47 -25.35
CA TYR A 166 2.14 -6.87 -26.76
C TYR A 166 1.43 -8.19 -27.04
N ASN A 167 0.11 -8.20 -26.92
CA ASN A 167 -0.74 -9.10 -27.70
C ASN A 167 -1.91 -8.26 -28.26
N ILE A 168 -1.60 -7.52 -29.33
CA ILE A 168 -2.58 -6.96 -30.29
C ILE A 168 -2.70 -7.96 -31.43
#